data_AF-H5US26-F1
#
_entry.id   AF-H5US26-F1
#
_cell.length_a   1.000
_cell.length_b   1.000
_cell.length_c   1.000
_cell.angle_alpha   90.00
_cell.angle_beta   90.00
_cell.angle_gamma   90.00
#
_symmetry.space_group_name_H-M   'P 1'
#
loop_
_entity.id
_entity.type
_entity.pdbx_description
1 polymer ?
#
loop_
_entity_poly.entity_id
_entity_poly.type
_entity_poly.pdbx_seq_one_letter_code
_entity_poly.pdbx_strand_id
1 'polypeptide(L)'
;MSTPADSVVRSRSRLTHTASRLEKRGLVQRRRAEDDGRGVELWLTEAGRELLDPVAPLHVASVRHHLIDHLGPEGFQRLGDAMGQIRDGIMSERTPGGPSRTT
;
A
#
# COMPACT_ATOMS: atom_id res chain seq x y z
N MET A 1 -7.17 -11.00 1.64
CA MET A 1 -7.51 -9.57 1.83
C MET A 1 -7.04 -8.83 0.60
N SER A 2 -7.98 -8.34 -0.21
CA SER A 2 -7.69 -7.61 -1.45
C SER A 2 -7.73 -6.12 -1.13
N THR A 3 -6.62 -5.41 -1.33
CA THR A 3 -6.52 -3.98 -1.03
C THR A 3 -6.75 -3.16 -2.32
N PRO A 4 -7.71 -2.21 -2.35
CA PRO A 4 -7.99 -1.40 -3.54
C PRO A 4 -6.78 -0.57 -3.98
N ALA A 5 -6.53 -0.48 -5.29
CA ALA A 5 -5.43 0.31 -5.85
C ALA A 5 -5.46 1.79 -5.43
N ASP A 6 -6.63 2.34 -5.17
CA ASP A 6 -6.82 3.75 -4.78
C ASP A 6 -6.36 4.04 -3.35
N SER A 7 -6.19 2.99 -2.52
CA SER A 7 -5.61 3.13 -1.17
C SER A 7 -4.08 3.30 -1.18
N VAL A 8 -3.44 3.11 -2.34
CA VAL A 8 -2.00 3.32 -2.50
C VAL A 8 -1.76 4.71 -3.09
N VAL A 9 -0.86 5.47 -2.49
CA VAL A 9 -0.45 6.83 -2.94
C VAL A 9 0.43 6.76 -4.20
N ARG A 10 0.02 5.99 -5.22
CA ARG A 10 0.67 5.91 -6.54
C ARG A 10 -0.39 5.94 -7.63
N SER A 11 -0.04 6.46 -8.80
CA SER A 11 -0.95 6.43 -9.95
C SER A 11 -1.24 4.99 -10.38
N ARG A 12 -2.44 4.75 -10.89
CA ARG A 12 -2.90 3.43 -11.37
C ARG A 12 -1.93 2.80 -12.36
N SER A 13 -1.40 3.58 -13.31
CA SER A 13 -0.38 3.13 -14.28
C SER A 13 0.89 2.60 -13.60
N ARG A 14 1.39 3.33 -12.59
CA ARG A 14 2.60 2.95 -11.85
C ARG A 14 2.40 1.68 -11.01
N LEU A 15 1.20 1.47 -10.49
CA LEU A 15 0.83 0.22 -9.82
C LEU A 15 0.80 -0.94 -10.79
N THR A 16 0.19 -0.79 -11.96
CA THR A 16 0.19 -1.83 -13.02
C THR A 16 1.61 -2.23 -13.41
N HIS A 17 2.51 -1.28 -13.61
CA HIS A 17 3.91 -1.58 -13.92
C HIS A 17 4.62 -2.34 -12.79
N THR A 18 4.36 -1.97 -11.54
CA THR A 18 4.95 -2.65 -10.37
C THR A 18 4.41 -4.08 -10.27
N ALA A 19 3.11 -4.26 -10.42
CA ALA A 19 2.45 -5.56 -10.46
C ALA A 19 3.02 -6.46 -11.55
N SER A 20 3.16 -5.96 -12.78
CA SER A 20 3.76 -6.72 -13.88
C SER A 20 5.20 -7.11 -13.61
N ARG A 21 5.97 -6.29 -12.90
CA ARG A 21 7.35 -6.62 -12.53
C ARG A 21 7.41 -7.72 -11.46
N LEU A 22 6.54 -7.67 -10.47
CA LEU A 22 6.46 -8.70 -9.44
C LEU A 22 5.97 -10.03 -10.00
N GLU A 23 5.01 -9.99 -10.94
CA GLU A 23 4.51 -11.18 -11.63
C GLU A 23 5.58 -11.80 -12.54
N LYS A 24 6.32 -10.98 -13.31
CA LYS A 24 7.48 -11.46 -14.10
C LYS A 24 8.56 -12.13 -13.25
N ARG A 25 8.66 -11.76 -11.99
CA ARG A 25 9.58 -12.38 -11.01
C ARG A 25 8.98 -13.61 -10.33
N GLY A 26 7.74 -13.98 -10.66
CA GLY A 26 7.03 -15.12 -10.07
C GLY A 26 6.61 -14.91 -8.62
N LEU A 27 6.62 -13.67 -8.11
CA LEU A 27 6.34 -13.37 -6.69
C LEU A 27 4.85 -13.12 -6.42
N VAL A 28 4.11 -12.71 -7.46
CA VAL A 28 2.66 -12.52 -7.41
C VAL A 28 2.02 -13.10 -8.66
N GLN A 29 0.73 -13.39 -8.60
CA GLN A 29 -0.09 -13.83 -9.72
C GLN A 29 -1.38 -13.03 -9.78
N ARG A 30 -1.89 -12.79 -10.99
CA ARG A 30 -3.20 -12.16 -11.19
C ARG A 30 -4.30 -13.19 -11.17
N ARG A 31 -5.36 -12.91 -10.41
CA ARG A 31 -6.62 -13.67 -10.42
C ARG A 31 -7.78 -12.73 -10.72
N ARG A 32 -8.84 -13.24 -11.33
CA ARG A 32 -10.08 -12.48 -11.47
C ARG A 32 -10.71 -12.34 -10.09
N ALA A 33 -11.18 -11.14 -9.77
CA ALA A 33 -11.95 -10.90 -8.56
C ALA A 33 -13.23 -11.74 -8.61
N GLU A 34 -13.52 -12.49 -7.55
CA GLU A 34 -14.68 -13.36 -7.46
C GLU A 34 -16.00 -12.57 -7.35
N ASP A 35 -15.92 -11.32 -6.90
CA ASP A 35 -17.09 -10.52 -6.48
C ASP A 35 -17.78 -9.74 -7.61
N ASP A 36 -17.03 -9.26 -8.61
CA ASP A 36 -17.60 -8.43 -9.71
C ASP A 36 -17.13 -8.80 -11.12
N GLY A 37 -16.18 -9.74 -11.25
CA GLY A 37 -15.58 -10.19 -12.51
C GLY A 37 -14.86 -9.11 -13.35
N ARG A 38 -14.89 -7.85 -12.91
CA ARG A 38 -14.30 -6.67 -13.57
C ARG A 38 -12.98 -6.27 -12.93
N GLY A 39 -12.74 -6.69 -11.68
CA GLY A 39 -11.49 -6.52 -10.94
C GLY A 39 -10.44 -7.60 -11.24
N VAL A 40 -9.18 -7.20 -11.14
CA VAL A 40 -8.02 -8.11 -11.10
C VAL A 40 -7.36 -7.96 -9.74
N GLU A 41 -7.20 -9.08 -9.05
CA GLU A 41 -6.52 -9.15 -7.77
C GLU A 41 -5.10 -9.69 -7.94
N LEU A 42 -4.18 -9.20 -7.13
CA LEU A 42 -2.83 -9.74 -7.03
C LEU A 42 -2.74 -10.64 -5.80
N TRP A 43 -2.34 -11.87 -6.03
CA TRP A 43 -2.15 -12.87 -5.01
C TRP A 43 -0.67 -13.17 -4.89
N LEU A 44 -0.17 -13.29 -3.66
CA LEU A 44 1.19 -13.73 -3.43
C LEU A 44 1.33 -15.20 -3.87
N THR A 45 2.43 -15.53 -4.52
CA THR A 45 2.79 -16.93 -4.82
C THR A 45 3.55 -17.54 -3.64
N GLU A 46 3.80 -18.85 -3.69
CA GLU A 46 4.66 -19.51 -2.71
C GLU A 46 6.07 -18.91 -2.70
N ALA A 47 6.69 -18.75 -3.87
CA ALA A 47 8.00 -18.08 -4.00
C ALA A 47 7.97 -16.63 -3.47
N GLY A 48 6.85 -15.93 -3.62
CA GLY A 48 6.64 -14.61 -3.02
C GLY A 48 6.60 -14.65 -1.50
N ARG A 49 6.02 -15.71 -0.92
CA ARG A 49 5.94 -15.93 0.52
C ARG A 49 7.29 -16.29 1.12
N GLU A 50 7.98 -17.26 0.51
CA GLU A 50 9.34 -17.66 0.90
C GLU A 50 10.33 -16.50 0.87
N LEU A 51 10.17 -15.56 -0.07
CA LEU A 51 10.99 -14.34 -0.11
C LEU A 51 10.65 -13.37 1.04
N LEU A 52 9.36 -13.25 1.39
CA LEU A 52 8.91 -12.31 2.41
C LEU A 52 9.23 -12.77 3.83
N ASP A 53 9.17 -14.07 4.11
CA ASP A 53 9.36 -14.62 5.45
C ASP A 53 10.69 -14.18 6.12
N PRO A 54 11.86 -14.20 5.44
CA PRO A 54 13.10 -13.69 6.03
C PRO A 54 13.21 -12.15 6.00
N VAL A 55 12.56 -11.47 5.05
CA VAL A 55 12.70 -10.02 4.85
C VAL A 55 11.79 -9.21 5.78
N ALA A 56 10.59 -9.70 6.05
CA ALA A 56 9.61 -9.04 6.91
C ALA A 56 10.16 -8.69 8.31
N PRO A 57 10.80 -9.62 9.07
CA PRO A 57 11.34 -9.29 10.39
C PRO A 57 12.48 -8.28 10.31
N LEU A 58 13.32 -8.33 9.27
CA LEU A 58 14.38 -7.35 9.05
C LEU A 58 13.82 -5.95 8.81
N HIS A 59 12.76 -5.85 8.00
CA HIS A 59 12.08 -4.57 7.75
C HIS A 59 11.47 -3.99 9.04
N VAL A 60 10.79 -4.83 9.84
CA VAL A 60 10.22 -4.41 11.13
C VAL A 60 11.30 -3.92 12.09
N ALA A 61 12.42 -4.63 12.19
CA ALA A 61 13.54 -4.24 13.04
C ALA A 61 14.14 -2.89 12.58
N SER A 62 14.30 -2.70 11.27
CA SER A 62 14.79 -1.45 10.69
C SER A 62 13.87 -0.26 10.98
N VAL A 63 12.55 -0.42 10.79
CA VAL A 63 11.57 0.63 11.10
C VAL A 63 11.54 0.95 12.59
N ARG A 64 11.64 -0.07 13.45
CA ARG A 64 11.73 0.15 14.90
C ARG A 64 12.94 0.99 15.26
N HIS A 65 14.11 0.55 14.82
CA HIS A 65 15.38 1.17 15.17
C HIS A 65 15.48 2.62 14.67
N HIS A 66 15.05 2.90 13.44
CA HIS A 66 15.26 4.21 12.81
C HIS A 66 14.12 5.20 13.00
N LEU A 67 12.97 4.77 13.52
CA LEU A 67 11.80 5.64 13.66
C LEU A 67 11.10 5.47 15.01
N ILE A 68 10.63 4.26 15.32
CA ILE A 68 9.74 4.04 16.47
C ILE A 68 10.49 4.26 17.78
N ASP A 69 11.71 3.73 17.90
CA ASP A 69 12.49 3.80 19.14
C ASP A 69 12.90 5.25 19.48
N HIS A 70 13.02 6.12 18.47
CA HIS A 70 13.29 7.55 18.66
C HIS A 70 12.06 8.37 19.07
N LEU A 71 10.86 7.96 18.64
CA LEU A 71 9.61 8.67 18.92
C LEU A 71 8.93 8.19 20.22
N GLY A 72 9.21 6.95 20.62
CA GLY A 72 8.46 6.27 21.68
C GLY A 72 6.99 6.02 21.30
N PRO A 73 6.23 5.31 22.16
CA PRO A 73 4.86 4.91 21.86
C PRO A 73 3.91 6.09 21.58
N GLU A 74 3.93 7.12 22.44
CA GLU A 74 3.05 8.29 22.28
C GLU A 74 3.41 9.14 21.06
N GLY A 75 4.71 9.32 20.80
CA GLY A 75 5.17 10.06 19.62
C GLY A 75 4.80 9.37 18.32
N PHE A 76 4.94 8.04 18.27
CA PHE A 76 4.53 7.25 17.13
C PHE A 76 3.01 7.28 16.90
N GLN A 77 2.22 7.28 17.98
CA GLN A 77 0.77 7.43 17.89
C GLN A 77 0.37 8.80 17.30
N ARG A 78 0.96 9.89 17.80
CA ARG A 78 0.71 11.24 17.25
C ARG A 78 1.11 11.37 15.77
N LEU A 79 2.22 10.74 15.37
CA LEU A 79 2.63 10.67 13.97
C LEU A 79 1.57 9.94 13.12
N GLY A 80 1.05 8.82 13.63
CA GLY A 80 -0.04 8.07 13.01
C GLY A 80 -1.30 8.92 12.79
N ASP A 81 -1.72 9.67 13.81
CA ASP A 81 -2.88 10.56 13.73
C ASP A 81 -2.70 11.66 12.68
N ALA A 82 -1.53 12.32 12.69
CA ALA A 82 -1.21 13.37 11.71
C ALA A 82 -1.19 12.83 10.27
N MET A 83 -0.57 11.66 10.05
CA MET A 83 -0.54 11.03 8.72
C MET A 83 -1.93 10.56 8.29
N GLY A 84 -2.79 10.14 9.22
CA GLY A 84 -4.20 9.83 8.97
C GLY A 84 -4.96 11.04 8.44
N GLN A 85 -4.83 12.20 9.11
CA GLN A 85 -5.45 13.45 8.67
C GLN A 85 -4.99 13.87 7.27
N ILE A 86 -3.69 13.77 6.98
CA ILE A 86 -3.12 14.08 5.66
C ILE A 86 -3.70 13.13 4.59
N ARG A 87 -3.71 11.82 4.87
CA ARG A 87 -4.29 10.82 3.95
C ARG A 87 -5.74 11.16 3.64
N ASP A 88 -6.54 11.44 4.65
CA ASP A 88 -7.98 11.69 4.50
C ASP A 88 -8.23 12.98 3.69
N GLY A 89 -7.41 14.01 3.88
CA GLY A 89 -7.39 15.20 3.04
C GLY A 89 -7.11 14.88 1.57
N ILE A 90 -6.03 14.13 1.28
CA ILE A 90 -5.66 13.74 -0.09
C ILE A 90 -6.74 12.86 -0.75
N MET A 91 -7.37 11.96 0.01
CA MET A 91 -8.43 11.09 -0.52
C MET A 91 -9.72 11.88 -0.79
N SER A 92 -10.06 12.86 0.05
CA SER A 92 -11.21 13.74 -0.17
C SER A 92 -11.09 14.52 -1.48
N GLU A 93 -9.89 15.01 -1.82
CA GLU A 93 -9.62 15.74 -3.08
C GLU A 93 -9.72 14.87 -4.35
N ARG A 94 -9.55 13.56 -4.23
CA ARG A 94 -9.58 12.62 -5.37
C ARG A 94 -10.96 12.10 -5.72
N THR A 95 -12.00 12.46 -4.98
CA THR A 95 -13.39 12.08 -5.31
C THR A 95 -13.82 12.80 -6.58
N PRO A 96 -14.21 12.11 -7.67
CA PRO A 96 -14.66 12.76 -8.89
C PRO A 96 -16.01 13.47 -8.60
N GLY A 97 -15.99 14.81 -8.53
CA GLY A 97 -17.22 15.63 -8.38
C GLY A 97 -17.18 16.84 -7.44
N GLY A 98 -16.07 17.14 -6.76
CA GLY A 98 -15.96 18.31 -5.88
C GLY A 98 -15.41 19.57 -6.59
N PRO A 99 -15.89 20.80 -6.27
CA PRO A 99 -15.56 22.01 -7.02
C PRO A 99 -14.06 22.35 -6.94
N SER A 100 -13.45 22.55 -8.10
CA SER A 100 -12.08 23.04 -8.26
C SER A 100 -11.83 24.28 -7.40
N ARG A 101 -10.99 24.17 -6.38
CA ARG A 101 -10.40 25.33 -5.71
C ARG A 101 -9.17 25.75 -6.49
N THR A 102 -9.38 26.66 -7.45
CA THR A 102 -8.31 27.48 -8.03
C THR A 102 -7.79 28.42 -6.94
N THR A 103 -6.48 28.45 -6.72
CA THR A 103 -5.78 29.58 -6.10
C THR A 103 -4.58 29.89 -6.97
#